data_AF-A0A4S2AFD5-F1
#
_entry.id   AF-A0A4S2AFD5-F1
#
_cell.length_a   1.000
_cell.length_b   1.000
_cell.length_c   1.000
_cell.angle_alpha   90.00
_cell.angle_beta   90.00
_cell.angle_gamma   90.00
#
_symmetry.space_group_name_H-M   'P 1'
#
loop_
_entity.id
_entity.type
_entity.pdbx_description
1 polymer ?
#
loop_
_entity_poly.entity_id
_entity_poly.type
_entity_poly.pdbx_seq_one_letter_code
_entity_poly.pdbx_strand_id
1 'polypeptide(L)'
;MNVNVLVDASGSMTENDKESVVKYLLYAINGYANGDNSFSIKLFQWGNRLIEVESVFKVEIEEGRASDEVVEFLRNHSEDKNFIITDGGFTREIKNGIRTIPDRKDIYYVGVGCDCNMPSLRSVADSEHIYLAQDAISCLKKC
;
A
#
# COMPACT_ATOMS: atom_id res chain seq x y z
N MET A 1 -8.21 -11.77 -13.54
CA MET A 1 -8.55 -10.75 -12.51
C MET A 1 -7.46 -9.70 -12.52
N ASN A 2 -7.78 -8.40 -12.46
CA ASN A 2 -6.75 -7.37 -12.35
C ASN A 2 -6.45 -7.09 -10.87
N VAL A 3 -5.17 -6.94 -10.56
CA VAL A 3 -4.69 -6.58 -9.23
C VAL A 3 -3.81 -5.34 -9.37
N ASN A 4 -4.20 -4.26 -8.71
CA ASN A 4 -3.41 -3.05 -8.60
C ASN A 4 -2.68 -3.07 -7.26
N VAL A 5 -1.36 -2.92 -7.30
CA VAL A 5 -0.53 -2.76 -6.10
C VAL A 5 -0.09 -1.31 -6.03
N LEU A 6 -0.50 -0.61 -4.98
CA LEU A 6 -0.16 0.78 -4.72
C LEU A 6 0.83 0.83 -3.57
N VAL A 7 2.02 1.35 -3.81
CA VAL A 7 3.06 1.52 -2.80
C VAL A 7 3.10 2.96 -2.34
N ASP A 8 2.83 3.19 -1.05
CA ASP A 8 3.11 4.45 -0.40
C ASP A 8 4.61 4.74 -0.48
N ALA A 9 4.94 5.84 -1.14
CA ALA A 9 6.29 6.32 -1.37
C ALA A 9 6.52 7.65 -0.63
N SER A 10 5.76 7.91 0.45
CA SER A 10 5.96 9.09 1.29
C SER A 10 7.23 9.00 2.15
N GLY A 11 7.69 10.15 2.65
CA GLY A 11 8.96 10.21 3.38
C GLY A 11 9.04 9.30 4.61
N SER A 12 7.93 9.03 5.30
CA SER A 12 7.91 8.15 6.48
C SER A 12 8.22 6.69 6.14
N MET A 13 8.11 6.31 4.86
CA MET A 13 8.46 4.98 4.35
C MET A 13 9.99 4.78 4.20
N THR A 14 10.80 5.83 4.38
CA THR A 14 12.26 5.74 4.46
C THR A 14 12.77 5.36 5.86
N GLU A 15 11.92 5.46 6.87
CA GLU A 15 12.29 5.20 8.27
C GLU A 15 12.28 3.71 8.61
N ASN A 16 13.04 3.33 9.64
CA ASN A 16 13.01 1.98 10.24
C ASN A 16 13.15 0.82 9.23
N ASP A 17 13.90 1.02 8.14
CA ASP A 17 14.11 0.05 7.06
C ASP A 17 12.81 -0.46 6.39
N LYS A 18 11.71 0.31 6.47
CA LYS A 18 10.42 -0.02 5.81
C LYS A 18 10.61 -0.29 4.31
N GLU A 19 11.51 0.43 3.64
CA GLU A 19 11.87 0.19 2.23
C GLU A 19 12.26 -1.27 1.94
N SER A 20 13.05 -1.89 2.83
CA SER A 20 13.48 -3.28 2.65
C SER A 20 12.30 -4.25 2.75
N VAL A 21 11.36 -3.96 3.65
CA VAL A 21 10.11 -4.75 3.80
C VAL A 21 9.24 -4.59 2.56
N VAL A 22 9.10 -3.37 2.03
CA VAL A 22 8.38 -3.10 0.77
C VAL A 22 9.00 -3.89 -0.38
N LYS A 23 10.32 -3.84 -0.56
CA LYS A 23 11.03 -4.59 -1.62
C LYS A 23 10.78 -6.10 -1.51
N TYR A 24 10.84 -6.66 -0.30
CA TYR A 24 10.50 -8.06 -0.07
C TYR A 24 9.06 -8.39 -0.52
N LEU A 25 8.08 -7.58 -0.10
CA LEU A 25 6.67 -7.78 -0.47
C LEU A 25 6.50 -7.74 -1.99
N LEU A 26 7.11 -6.76 -2.65
CA LEU A 26 7.05 -6.62 -4.11
C LEU A 26 7.70 -7.82 -4.84
N TYR A 27 8.84 -8.32 -4.36
CA TYR A 27 9.45 -9.52 -4.93
C TYR A 27 8.59 -10.77 -4.73
N ALA A 28 7.97 -10.93 -3.56
CA ALA A 28 7.06 -12.04 -3.30
C ALA A 28 5.83 -11.99 -4.22
N ILE A 29 5.23 -10.81 -4.38
CA ILE A 29 4.09 -10.56 -5.26
C ILE A 29 4.45 -10.86 -6.71
N ASN A 30 5.58 -10.33 -7.21
CA ASN A 30 6.04 -10.57 -8.57
C ASN A 30 6.39 -12.05 -8.82
N GLY A 31 7.01 -12.71 -7.84
CA GLY A 31 7.31 -14.14 -7.91
C GLY A 31 6.03 -14.98 -8.01
N TYR A 32 5.02 -14.66 -7.21
CA TYR A 32 3.71 -15.33 -7.24
C TYR A 32 2.99 -15.10 -8.57
N ALA A 33 2.94 -13.86 -9.07
CA ALA A 33 2.30 -13.51 -10.34
C ALA A 33 2.94 -14.23 -11.55
N ASN A 34 4.26 -14.38 -11.58
CA ASN A 34 4.93 -15.11 -12.66
C ASN A 34 4.62 -16.62 -12.66
N GLY A 35 4.17 -17.17 -11.53
CA GLY A 35 3.77 -18.58 -11.41
C GLY A 35 2.28 -18.84 -11.63
N ASP A 36 1.43 -17.79 -11.59
CA ASP A 36 -0.03 -17.90 -11.64
C ASP A 36 -0.63 -16.94 -12.68
N ASN A 37 -1.06 -17.49 -13.80
CA ASN A 37 -1.66 -16.72 -14.90
C ASN A 37 -3.14 -16.36 -14.68
N SER A 38 -3.72 -16.60 -13.50
CA SER A 38 -5.13 -16.29 -13.22
C SER A 38 -5.39 -14.80 -12.96
N PHE A 39 -4.34 -14.00 -12.72
CA PHE A 39 -4.44 -12.56 -12.52
C PHE A 39 -3.27 -11.80 -13.16
N SER A 40 -3.50 -10.51 -13.42
CA SER A 40 -2.49 -9.56 -13.89
C SER A 40 -2.20 -8.56 -12.77
N ILE A 41 -0.93 -8.18 -12.62
CA ILE A 41 -0.51 -7.17 -11.66
C ILE A 41 -0.10 -5.90 -12.38
N LYS A 42 -0.64 -4.77 -11.92
CA LYS A 42 -0.12 -3.43 -12.20
C LYS A 42 0.43 -2.83 -10.93
N LEU A 43 1.59 -2.21 -11.04
CA LEU A 43 2.30 -1.62 -9.91
C LEU A 43 2.26 -0.10 -10.03
N PHE A 44 1.92 0.56 -8.94
CA PHE A 44 1.89 2.00 -8.82
C PHE A 44 2.69 2.40 -7.59
N GLN A 45 3.39 3.52 -7.67
CA GLN A 45 3.92 4.20 -6.50
C GLN A 45 3.16 5.49 -6.28
N TRP A 46 3.03 5.85 -5.02
CA TRP A 46 2.19 6.94 -4.57
C TRP A 46 2.97 7.80 -3.56
N GLY A 47 3.61 8.83 -4.09
CA GLY A 47 4.32 9.87 -3.34
C GLY A 47 3.68 11.22 -3.61
N ASN A 48 4.45 12.15 -4.19
CA ASN A 48 3.90 13.46 -4.61
C ASN A 48 2.89 13.36 -5.76
N ARG A 49 2.93 12.25 -6.50
CA ARG A 49 2.00 11.86 -7.56
C ARG A 49 1.80 10.35 -7.52
N LEU A 50 0.75 9.89 -8.18
CA LEU A 50 0.53 8.48 -8.47
C LEU A 50 1.07 8.16 -9.87
N ILE A 51 2.06 7.28 -9.95
CA ILE A 51 2.65 6.85 -11.24
C ILE A 51 2.65 5.33 -11.34
N GLU A 52 2.40 4.81 -12.55
CA GLU A 52 2.58 3.40 -12.86
C GLU A 52 4.09 3.10 -12.99
N VAL A 53 4.51 1.99 -12.39
CA VAL A 53 5.92 1.57 -12.36
C VAL A 53 6.04 0.25 -13.11
N GLU A 54 6.90 0.22 -14.12
CA GLU A 54 7.06 -0.94 -15.01
C GLU A 54 7.57 -2.20 -14.30
N SER A 55 8.23 -2.04 -13.15
CA SER A 55 8.84 -3.15 -12.44
C SER A 55 9.06 -2.83 -10.96
N VAL A 56 8.98 -3.87 -10.13
CA VAL A 56 9.29 -3.83 -8.69
C VAL A 56 10.68 -3.27 -8.38
N PHE A 57 11.64 -3.38 -9.30
CA PHE A 57 13.00 -2.84 -9.14
C PHE A 57 13.07 -1.32 -9.30
N LYS A 58 12.04 -0.69 -9.86
CA LYS A 58 11.99 0.75 -10.16
C LYS A 58 11.12 1.54 -9.16
N VAL A 59 10.61 0.88 -8.11
CA VAL A 59 9.90 1.57 -7.05
C VAL A 59 10.92 2.32 -6.20
N GLU A 60 10.76 3.63 -6.12
CA GLU A 60 11.62 4.52 -5.36
C GLU A 60 10.75 5.28 -4.34
N ILE A 61 11.16 5.29 -3.09
CA ILE A 61 10.47 6.04 -2.04
C ILE A 61 10.92 7.50 -2.15
N GLU A 62 9.96 8.41 -2.29
CA GLU A 62 10.22 9.83 -2.45
C GLU A 62 10.19 10.55 -1.09
N GLU A 63 11.03 11.58 -0.94
CA GLU A 63 10.84 12.56 0.12
C GLU A 63 9.67 13.48 -0.29
N GLY A 64 8.45 13.11 0.10
CA GLY A 64 7.24 13.82 -0.33
C GLY A 64 6.01 13.55 0.53
N ARG A 65 4.97 14.38 0.34
CA ARG A 65 3.66 14.17 0.94
C ARG A 65 2.77 13.41 -0.03
N ALA A 66 2.09 12.40 0.47
CA ALA A 66 1.20 11.55 -0.31
C ALA A 66 0.08 12.37 -0.98
N SER A 67 -0.04 12.28 -2.31
CA SER A 67 -1.06 12.94 -3.14
C SER A 67 -2.47 12.40 -2.85
N ASP A 68 -3.54 13.17 -3.09
CA ASP A 68 -4.91 12.65 -3.03
C ASP A 68 -5.35 11.93 -4.32
N GLU A 69 -4.50 11.90 -5.36
CA GLU A 69 -4.70 11.14 -6.61
C GLU A 69 -5.01 9.65 -6.36
N VAL A 70 -4.51 9.08 -5.25
CA VAL A 70 -4.83 7.70 -4.84
C VAL A 70 -6.33 7.48 -4.68
N VAL A 71 -7.08 8.49 -4.24
CA VAL A 71 -8.53 8.38 -4.01
C VAL A 71 -9.25 8.26 -5.34
N GLU A 72 -8.90 9.09 -6.30
CA GLU A 72 -9.47 9.05 -7.65
C GLU A 72 -9.11 7.73 -8.35
N PHE A 73 -7.85 7.28 -8.21
CA PHE A 73 -7.43 5.98 -8.71
C PHE A 73 -8.30 4.85 -8.16
N LEU A 74 -8.49 4.79 -6.84
CA LEU A 74 -9.28 3.73 -6.19
C LEU A 74 -10.75 3.76 -6.60
N ARG A 75 -11.32 4.95 -6.88
CA ARG A 75 -12.68 5.05 -7.44
C ARG A 75 -12.76 4.48 -8.86
N ASN A 76 -11.79 4.82 -9.69
CA ASN A 76 -11.77 4.41 -11.09
C ASN A 76 -11.48 2.91 -11.27
N HIS A 77 -10.91 2.27 -10.23
CA HIS A 77 -10.58 0.85 -10.21
C HIS A 77 -11.31 0.10 -9.09
N SER A 78 -12.55 0.50 -8.75
CA SER A 78 -13.34 -0.13 -7.68
C SER A 78 -13.71 -1.59 -7.96
N GLU A 79 -13.71 -1.99 -9.24
CA GLU A 79 -13.98 -3.37 -9.68
C GLU A 79 -12.73 -4.26 -9.68
N ASP A 80 -11.54 -3.67 -9.52
CA ASP A 80 -10.28 -4.41 -9.43
C ASP A 80 -9.92 -4.68 -7.96
N LYS A 81 -9.03 -5.66 -7.72
CA LYS A 81 -8.43 -5.80 -6.39
C LYS A 81 -7.31 -4.79 -6.21
N ASN A 82 -7.39 -3.98 -5.18
CA ASN A 82 -6.42 -2.91 -4.88
C ASN A 82 -5.69 -3.25 -3.57
N PHE A 83 -4.38 -3.42 -3.63
CA PHE A 83 -3.52 -3.65 -2.47
C PHE A 83 -2.68 -2.41 -2.20
N ILE A 84 -2.84 -1.81 -1.02
CA ILE A 84 -2.13 -0.60 -0.62
C ILE A 84 -1.08 -0.99 0.40
N ILE A 85 0.20 -0.87 0.04
CA ILE A 85 1.35 -1.07 0.93
C ILE A 85 1.72 0.29 1.53
N THR A 86 1.60 0.45 2.84
CA THR A 86 1.71 1.77 3.51
C THR A 86 2.07 1.61 4.99
N ASP A 87 2.62 2.64 5.62
CA ASP A 87 2.70 2.72 7.08
C ASP A 87 1.42 3.31 7.71
N GLY A 88 0.41 3.68 6.91
CA GLY A 88 -0.86 4.22 7.37
C GLY A 88 -0.84 5.73 7.67
N GLY A 89 0.23 6.44 7.31
CA GLY A 89 0.43 7.89 7.45
C GLY A 89 -0.53 8.79 6.65
N PHE A 90 -1.76 8.35 6.40
CA PHE A 90 -2.73 9.06 5.55
C PHE A 90 -3.11 10.45 6.06
N THR A 91 -3.13 11.40 5.12
CA THR A 91 -3.69 12.73 5.36
C THR A 91 -5.20 12.65 5.65
N ARG A 92 -5.76 13.75 6.17
CA ARG A 92 -7.21 13.84 6.39
C ARG A 92 -7.99 13.75 5.08
N GLU A 93 -7.46 14.34 4.02
CA GLU A 93 -8.05 14.37 2.68
C GLU A 93 -8.17 12.96 2.11
N ILE A 94 -7.09 12.18 2.16
CA ILE A 94 -7.06 10.77 1.69
C ILE A 94 -8.05 9.93 2.50
N LYS A 95 -8.06 10.05 3.83
CA LYS A 95 -8.99 9.29 4.68
C LYS A 95 -10.45 9.58 4.35
N ASN A 96 -10.78 10.86 4.23
CA ASN A 96 -12.13 11.28 3.86
C ASN A 96 -12.49 10.79 2.45
N GLY A 97 -11.56 10.89 1.51
CA GLY A 97 -11.71 10.41 0.15
C GLY A 97 -12.03 8.92 0.08
N ILE A 98 -11.19 8.08 0.68
CA ILE A 98 -11.37 6.62 0.73
C ILE A 98 -12.74 6.27 1.33
N ARG A 99 -13.15 6.93 2.42
CA ARG A 99 -14.45 6.69 3.08
C ARG A 99 -15.66 6.98 2.22
N THR A 100 -15.51 7.71 1.13
CA THR A 100 -16.59 8.04 0.19
C THR A 100 -16.57 7.18 -1.07
N ILE A 101 -15.64 6.22 -1.17
CA ILE A 101 -15.65 5.20 -2.23
C ILE A 101 -16.74 4.19 -1.90
N PRO A 102 -17.71 3.95 -2.81
CA PRO A 102 -18.73 2.93 -2.64
C PRO A 102 -18.10 1.54 -2.77
N ASP A 103 -18.57 0.58 -1.96
CA ASP A 103 -18.11 -0.82 -1.94
C ASP A 103 -16.58 -1.01 -1.87
N ARG A 104 -16.02 -0.89 -0.66
CA ARG A 104 -14.57 -0.98 -0.39
C ARG A 104 -14.05 -2.42 -0.20
N LYS A 105 -14.83 -3.44 -0.60
CA LYS A 105 -14.51 -4.84 -0.29
C LYS A 105 -13.25 -5.37 -0.97
N ASP A 106 -12.86 -4.73 -2.07
CA ASP A 106 -11.69 -5.10 -2.86
C ASP A 106 -10.51 -4.14 -2.65
N ILE A 107 -10.51 -3.36 -1.55
CA ILE A 107 -9.38 -2.53 -1.13
C ILE A 107 -8.76 -3.14 0.13
N TYR A 108 -7.53 -3.63 -0.02
CA TYR A 108 -6.74 -4.27 1.02
C TYR A 108 -5.53 -3.40 1.38
N TYR A 109 -5.15 -3.44 2.65
CA TYR A 109 -4.05 -2.65 3.20
C TYR A 109 -3.01 -3.59 3.80
N VAL A 110 -1.75 -3.40 3.41
CA VAL A 110 -0.59 -4.05 4.02
C VAL A 110 0.17 -2.98 4.78
N GLY A 111 -0.04 -2.95 6.11
CA GLY A 111 0.65 -2.07 7.03
C GLY A 111 2.12 -2.48 7.20
N VAL A 112 3.03 -1.53 7.01
CA VAL A 112 4.48 -1.74 7.07
C VAL A 112 5.09 -0.91 8.20
N GLY A 113 6.07 -1.51 8.89
CA GLY A 113 6.84 -0.87 9.95
C GLY A 113 6.25 -1.06 11.34
N CYS A 114 7.13 -1.10 12.34
CA CYS A 114 6.77 -1.26 13.75
C CYS A 114 5.95 -0.09 14.32
N ASP A 115 5.99 1.05 13.64
CA ASP A 115 5.33 2.32 13.92
C ASP A 115 4.11 2.56 13.02
N CYS A 116 3.65 1.53 12.28
CA CYS A 116 2.48 1.61 11.43
C CYS A 116 1.28 2.22 12.17
N ASN A 117 0.68 3.25 11.59
CA ASN A 117 -0.45 4.01 12.13
C ASN A 117 -1.76 3.22 11.99
N MET A 118 -1.88 2.19 12.82
CA MET A 118 -3.05 1.32 12.88
C MET A 118 -4.37 2.05 13.15
N PRO A 119 -4.44 3.07 14.04
CA PRO A 119 -5.64 3.87 14.18
C PRO A 119 -6.08 4.52 12.87
N SER A 120 -5.14 5.02 12.05
CA SER A 120 -5.43 5.61 10.74
C SER A 120 -5.96 4.58 9.75
N LEU A 121 -5.33 3.41 9.64
CA LEU A 121 -5.79 2.31 8.77
C LEU A 121 -7.19 1.82 9.14
N ARG A 122 -7.42 1.55 10.43
CA ARG A 122 -8.75 1.14 10.96
C ARG A 122 -9.83 2.20 10.79
N SER A 123 -9.42 3.44 10.55
CA SER A 123 -10.36 4.52 10.31
C SER A 123 -10.92 4.51 8.88
N VAL A 124 -10.29 3.80 7.94
CA VAL A 124 -10.70 3.73 6.52
C VAL A 124 -11.07 2.33 6.04
N ALA A 125 -10.70 1.29 6.78
CA ALA A 125 -10.95 -0.11 6.42
C ALA A 125 -11.33 -0.97 7.63
N ASP A 126 -12.09 -2.03 7.36
CA ASP A 126 -12.41 -3.06 8.33
C ASP A 126 -11.22 -3.99 8.58
N SER A 127 -11.19 -4.65 9.74
CA SER A 127 -10.03 -5.45 10.18
C SER A 127 -9.68 -6.61 9.24
N GLU A 128 -10.66 -7.13 8.50
CA GLU A 128 -10.46 -8.22 7.53
C GLU A 128 -9.70 -7.79 6.27
N HIS A 129 -9.57 -6.48 6.03
CA HIS A 129 -8.82 -5.93 4.90
C HIS A 129 -7.49 -5.32 5.31
N ILE A 130 -7.09 -5.43 6.58
CA ILE A 130 -5.83 -4.89 7.08
C ILE A 130 -4.91 -6.04 7.47
N TYR A 131 -3.79 -6.15 6.78
CA TYR A 131 -2.72 -7.09 7.02
C TYR A 131 -1.48 -6.33 7.50
N LEU A 132 -0.63 -6.97 8.30
CA LEU A 132 0.60 -6.37 8.80
C LEU A 132 1.81 -7.17 8.33
N ALA A 133 2.74 -6.50 7.67
CA ALA A 133 4.06 -7.05 7.43
C ALA A 133 4.84 -7.03 8.75
N GLN A 134 5.14 -8.21 9.29
CA GLN A 134 5.97 -8.34 10.49
C GLN A 134 7.44 -8.35 10.09
N ASP A 135 8.26 -7.57 10.78
CA ASP A 135 9.72 -7.54 10.64
C ASP A 135 10.41 -7.76 12.00
N ALA A 136 11.74 -7.87 11.98
CA ALA A 136 12.53 -8.09 13.20
C ALA A 136 12.32 -6.97 14.24
N ILE A 137 12.18 -5.72 13.79
CA ILE A 137 11.98 -4.56 14.68
C ILE A 137 10.62 -4.67 15.39
N SER A 138 9.59 -5.06 14.66
CA SER A 138 8.23 -5.30 15.16
C SER A 138 8.21 -6.41 16.20
N CYS A 139 9.02 -7.46 16.03
CA CYS A 139 9.19 -8.51 17.03
C CYS A 139 9.87 -7.99 18.30
N LEU A 140 10.94 -7.20 18.16
CA LEU A 140 11.70 -6.67 19.29
C LEU A 140 10.88 -5.69 20.15
N LYS A 141 10.01 -4.89 19.54
CA LYS A 141 9.15 -3.92 20.25
C LYS A 141 7.93 -4.53 20.95
N LYS A 142 7.62 -5.80 20.72
CA LYS A 142 6.50 -6.52 21.37
C LYS A 142 6.86 -7.10 22.75
N CYS A 143 8.10 -6.93 23.21
CA CYS A 143 8.58 -7.41 24.51
C CYS A 143 8.33 -6.38 25.62
#